data_AF-A0A1G4J5P1-F1
#
_entry.id   AF-A0A1G4J5P1-F1
#
_cell.length_a   1.000
_cell.length_b   1.000
_cell.length_c   1.000
_cell.angle_alpha   90.00
_cell.angle_beta   90.00
_cell.angle_gamma   90.00
#
_symmetry.space_group_name_H-M   'P 1'
#
loop_
_entity.id
_entity.type
_entity.pdbx_description
1 polymer ?
#
loop_
_entity_poly.entity_id
_entity_poly.type
_entity_poly.pdbx_seq_one_letter_code
_entity_poly.pdbx_strand_id
1 'polypeptide(L)'
;MGGVQPIHYDSETVKELTHELLVASGIGALRGAAIGITSALLLRRFSTVYRTVRTQVRVFYHISWISMGAVFYADRQLIKFQNRYHEKEAKRRSRILDEAADRGIFLEEDAAVTSTTS
;
A
#
# COMPACT_ATOMS: atom_id res chain seq x y z
N MET A 1 25.73 -18.19 16.81
CA MET A 1 24.85 -18.15 15.63
C MET A 1 23.88 -17.00 15.83
N GLY A 2 24.27 -15.80 15.41
CA GLY A 2 23.45 -14.60 15.54
C GLY A 2 22.27 -14.70 14.59
N GLY A 3 21.06 -14.67 15.13
CA GLY A 3 19.86 -14.57 14.32
C GLY A 3 19.81 -13.18 13.72
N VAL A 4 20.06 -13.11 12.41
CA VAL A 4 19.65 -11.97 11.58
C VAL A 4 18.17 -11.72 11.83
N GLN A 5 17.85 -10.69 12.61
CA GLN A 5 16.48 -10.20 12.70
C GLN A 5 16.17 -9.54 11.37
N PRO A 6 15.21 -10.06 10.58
CA PRO A 6 14.80 -9.38 9.36
C PRO A 6 14.29 -8.00 9.76
N ILE A 7 14.72 -6.97 9.01
CA ILE A 7 14.37 -5.55 9.12
C ILE A 7 12.98 -5.40 9.75
N HIS A 8 12.95 -5.22 11.08
CA HIS A 8 11.69 -5.05 11.79
C HIS A 8 11.28 -3.61 11.53
N TYR A 9 10.34 -3.41 10.61
CA TYR A 9 9.74 -2.09 10.40
C TYR A 9 9.31 -1.56 11.77
N ASP A 10 9.72 -0.34 12.09
CA ASP A 10 9.37 0.30 13.34
C ASP A 10 7.84 0.22 13.53
N SER A 11 7.40 -0.20 14.72
CA SER A 11 5.99 -0.44 15.01
C SER A 11 5.12 0.81 14.76
N GLU A 12 5.72 2.00 14.88
CA GLU A 12 5.10 3.27 14.52
C GLU A 12 4.87 3.41 13.01
N THR A 13 5.83 2.98 12.19
CA THR A 13 5.75 3.01 10.73
C THR A 13 4.66 2.06 10.21
N VAL A 14 4.49 0.90 10.86
CA VAL A 14 3.43 -0.06 10.55
C VAL A 14 2.05 0.48 10.93
N LYS A 15 1.93 1.18 12.06
CA LYS A 15 0.68 1.85 12.47
C LYS A 15 0.30 2.97 11.52
N GLU A 16 1.25 3.78 11.09
CA GLU A 16 1.02 4.84 10.08
C GLU A 16 0.56 4.23 8.75
N LEU A 17 1.23 3.17 8.30
CA LEU A 17 0.87 2.46 7.07
C LEU A 17 -0.54 1.87 7.15
N THR A 18 -0.88 1.16 8.23
CA THR A 18 -2.20 0.53 8.38
C THR A 18 -3.32 1.57 8.44
N HIS A 19 -3.10 2.71 9.10
CA HIS A 19 -4.05 3.82 9.11
C HIS A 19 -4.26 4.42 7.71
N GLU A 20 -3.17 4.73 6.99
CA GLU A 20 -3.27 5.25 5.62
C GLU A 20 -3.97 4.27 4.67
N LEU A 21 -3.68 2.96 4.81
CA LEU A 21 -4.25 1.91 3.96
C LEU A 21 -5.74 1.71 4.27
N LEU A 22 -6.18 1.83 5.53
CA LEU A 22 -7.59 1.82 5.91
C LEU A 22 -8.36 2.99 5.30
N VAL A 23 -7.79 4.21 5.36
CA VAL A 23 -8.44 5.38 4.76
C VAL A 23 -8.50 5.24 3.23
N ALA A 24 -7.40 4.84 2.59
CA ALA A 24 -7.35 4.66 1.14
C ALA A 24 -8.29 3.56 0.64
N SER A 25 -8.33 2.42 1.32
CA SER A 25 -9.25 1.31 1.00
C SER A 25 -10.70 1.70 1.21
N GLY A 26 -11.03 2.49 2.25
CA GLY A 26 -12.37 3.04 2.46
C GLY A 26 -12.84 3.95 1.30
N ILE A 27 -11.96 4.85 0.84
CA ILE A 27 -12.25 5.69 -0.34
C ILE A 27 -12.41 4.83 -1.60
N GLY A 28 -11.55 3.82 -1.77
CA GLY A 28 -11.63 2.86 -2.85
C GLY A 28 -12.93 2.06 -2.85
N ALA A 29 -13.37 1.59 -1.68
CA ALA A 29 -14.61 0.86 -1.48
C ALA A 29 -15.84 1.71 -1.85
N LEU A 30 -15.87 3.00 -1.46
CA LEU A 30 -16.95 3.92 -1.83
C LEU A 30 -17.01 4.15 -3.34
N ARG A 31 -15.86 4.31 -4.00
CA ARG A 31 -15.78 4.43 -5.46
C ARG A 31 -16.25 3.14 -6.15
N GLY A 32 -15.82 1.99 -5.63
CA GLY A 32 -16.27 0.67 -6.08
C GLY A 32 -17.78 0.49 -5.92
N ALA A 33 -18.35 0.92 -4.80
CA ALA A 33 -19.79 0.89 -4.56
C ALA A 33 -20.56 1.76 -5.55
N ALA A 34 -20.08 2.99 -5.83
CA ALA A 34 -20.70 3.87 -6.81
C ALA A 34 -20.70 3.25 -8.22
N ILE A 35 -19.58 2.64 -8.63
CA ILE A 35 -19.49 1.90 -9.91
C ILE A 35 -20.46 0.71 -9.90
N GLY A 36 -20.47 -0.08 -8.83
CA GLY A 36 -21.33 -1.26 -8.70
C GLY A 36 -22.82 -0.91 -8.76
N ILE A 37 -23.24 0.20 -8.13
CA ILE A 37 -24.64 0.65 -8.14
C ILE A 37 -25.04 1.17 -9.53
N THR A 38 -24.22 2.04 -10.12
CA THR A 38 -24.52 2.63 -11.43
C THR A 38 -24.53 1.57 -12.53
N SER A 39 -23.56 0.65 -12.52
CA SER A 39 -23.49 -0.46 -13.48
C SER A 39 -24.64 -1.45 -13.28
N ALA A 40 -25.04 -1.76 -12.04
CA ALA A 40 -26.20 -2.62 -11.77
C ALA A 40 -27.52 -2.01 -12.25
N LEU A 41 -27.68 -0.68 -12.14
CA LEU A 41 -28.87 0.03 -12.61
C LEU A 41 -28.96 -0.01 -14.15
N LEU A 42 -27.83 0.22 -14.83
CA LEU A 42 -27.70 0.05 -16.28
C LEU A 42 -27.98 -1.40 -16.72
N LEU A 43 -27.36 -2.39 -16.06
CA LEU A 43 -27.56 -3.81 -16.36
C LEU A 43 -29.02 -4.23 -16.15
N ARG A 44 -29.70 -3.70 -15.13
CA ARG A 44 -31.13 -3.95 -14.92
C ARG A 44 -32.00 -3.40 -16.05
N ARG A 45 -31.59 -2.31 -16.69
CA ARG A 45 -32.34 -1.67 -17.78
C ARG A 45 -32.15 -2.36 -19.13
N PHE A 46 -30.94 -2.86 -19.42
CA PHE A 46 -30.56 -3.37 -20.73
C PHE A 46 -30.36 -4.90 -20.80
N SER A 47 -30.02 -5.56 -19.68
CA SER A 47 -29.74 -7.00 -19.66
C SER A 47 -30.92 -7.81 -19.11
N THR A 48 -31.50 -8.66 -19.94
CA THR A 48 -32.52 -9.64 -19.55
C THR A 48 -31.96 -10.72 -18.62
N VAL A 49 -30.67 -11.05 -18.77
CA VAL A 49 -29.95 -11.98 -17.90
C VAL A 49 -29.89 -11.41 -16.47
N TYR A 50 -29.37 -10.20 -16.30
CA TYR A 50 -29.22 -9.56 -14.99
C TYR A 50 -30.55 -9.39 -14.25
N ARG A 51 -31.63 -9.13 -15.00
CA ARG A 51 -32.99 -9.03 -14.47
C ARG A 51 -33.53 -10.36 -13.92
N THR A 52 -33.09 -11.49 -14.46
CA THR A 52 -33.58 -12.83 -14.09
C THR A 52 -32.75 -13.49 -12.99
N VAL A 53 -31.52 -13.01 -12.74
CA VAL A 53 -30.65 -13.63 -11.73
C VAL A 53 -31.17 -13.44 -10.30
N ARG A 54 -30.95 -14.47 -9.48
CA ARG A 54 -31.23 -14.48 -8.04
C ARG A 54 -30.44 -13.42 -7.29
N THR A 55 -30.98 -13.01 -6.14
CA THR A 55 -30.41 -11.97 -5.26
C THR A 55 -28.96 -12.23 -4.87
N GLN A 56 -28.58 -13.49 -4.65
CA GLN A 56 -27.19 -13.86 -4.28
C GLN A 56 -26.15 -13.36 -5.30
N VAL A 57 -26.43 -13.50 -6.60
CA VAL A 57 -25.49 -13.06 -7.64
C VAL A 57 -25.43 -11.54 -7.73
N ARG A 58 -26.54 -10.84 -7.45
CA ARG A 58 -26.57 -9.37 -7.39
C ARG A 58 -25.71 -8.86 -6.24
N VAL A 59 -25.82 -9.49 -5.07
CA VAL A 59 -24.99 -9.16 -3.91
C VAL A 59 -23.51 -9.43 -4.22
N PHE A 60 -23.19 -10.58 -4.83
CA PHE A 60 -21.83 -10.89 -5.25
C PHE A 60 -21.27 -9.83 -6.20
N TYR A 61 -22.04 -9.42 -7.22
CA TYR A 61 -21.63 -8.40 -8.17
C TYR A 61 -21.24 -7.07 -7.50
N HIS A 62 -22.04 -6.60 -6.54
CA HIS A 62 -21.72 -5.40 -5.78
C HIS A 62 -20.46 -5.57 -4.91
N ILE A 63 -20.33 -6.70 -4.22
CA ILE A 63 -19.15 -7.00 -3.39
C ILE A 63 -17.88 -7.06 -4.25
N SER A 64 -17.94 -7.64 -5.45
CA SER A 64 -16.80 -7.69 -6.37
C SER A 64 -16.31 -6.29 -6.74
N TRP A 65 -17.22 -5.36 -7.06
CA TRP A 65 -16.84 -3.98 -7.37
C TRP A 65 -16.29 -3.23 -6.16
N ILE A 66 -16.86 -3.45 -4.98
CA ILE A 66 -16.41 -2.82 -3.73
C ILE A 66 -15.02 -3.34 -3.36
N SER A 67 -14.79 -4.66 -3.38
CA SER A 67 -13.49 -5.23 -3.03
C SER A 67 -12.41 -4.83 -4.03
N MET A 68 -12.73 -4.85 -5.33
CA MET A 68 -11.81 -4.40 -6.37
C MET A 68 -11.43 -2.94 -6.18
N GLY A 69 -12.40 -2.06 -5.89
CA GLY A 69 -12.15 -0.66 -5.61
C GLY A 69 -11.27 -0.44 -4.37
N ALA A 70 -11.53 -1.18 -3.30
CA ALA A 70 -10.75 -1.11 -2.06
C ALA A 70 -9.30 -1.52 -2.27
N VAL A 71 -9.07 -2.68 -2.91
CA VAL A 71 -7.72 -3.22 -3.18
C VAL A 71 -6.93 -2.30 -4.10
N PHE A 72 -7.55 -1.84 -5.19
CA PHE A 72 -6.86 -0.98 -6.16
C PHE A 72 -6.32 0.32 -5.54
N TYR A 73 -7.08 0.95 -4.64
CA TYR A 73 -6.63 2.17 -3.95
C TYR A 73 -5.63 1.88 -2.84
N ALA A 74 -5.79 0.76 -2.13
CA ALA A 74 -4.85 0.31 -1.11
C ALA A 74 -3.46 0.07 -1.71
N ASP A 75 -3.37 -0.67 -2.83
CA ASP A 75 -2.11 -0.95 -3.52
C ASP A 75 -1.43 0.32 -4.01
N ARG A 76 -2.21 1.25 -4.57
CA ARG A 76 -1.66 2.54 -5.01
C ARG A 76 -1.12 3.37 -3.85
N GLN A 77 -1.77 3.31 -2.68
CA GLN A 77 -1.28 3.99 -1.48
C GLN A 77 -0.02 3.31 -0.93
N LEU A 78 0.03 1.98 -0.96
CA LEU A 78 1.20 1.19 -0.55
C LEU A 78 2.44 1.58 -1.36
N ILE A 79 2.33 1.66 -2.69
CA ILE A 79 3.44 2.06 -3.57
C ILE A 79 3.93 3.47 -3.22
N LYS A 80 3.00 4.42 -3.00
CA LYS A 80 3.37 5.79 -2.59
C LYS A 80 4.08 5.80 -1.24
N PHE A 81 3.63 4.98 -0.29
CA PHE A 81 4.25 4.85 1.01
C PHE A 81 5.68 4.31 0.89
N GLN A 82 5.87 3.23 0.12
CA GLN A 82 7.20 2.66 -0.15
C GLN A 82 8.15 3.70 -0.76
N ASN A 83 7.70 4.45 -1.78
CA ASN A 83 8.53 5.50 -2.40
C ASN A 83 8.95 6.58 -1.39
N ARG A 84 8.01 7.04 -0.54
CA ARG A 84 8.33 8.03 0.52
C ARG A 84 9.29 7.45 1.56
N TYR A 85 9.13 6.18 1.92
CA TYR A 85 10.00 5.51 2.87
C TYR A 85 11.44 5.41 2.32
N HIS A 86 11.60 4.97 1.07
CA HIS A 86 12.91 4.90 0.41
C HIS A 86 13.57 6.27 0.28
N GLU A 87 12.81 7.32 -0.06
CA GLU A 87 13.34 8.68 -0.13
C GLU A 87 13.81 9.19 1.25
N LYS A 88 13.06 8.89 2.32
CA LYS A 88 13.45 9.21 3.70
C LYS A 88 14.72 8.46 4.10
N GLU A 89 14.82 7.17 3.79
CA GLU A 89 16.04 6.40 4.08
C GLU A 89 17.26 6.93 3.31
N ALA A 90 17.10 7.27 2.02
CA ALA A 90 18.18 7.83 1.22
C ALA A 90 18.71 9.14 1.82
N LYS A 91 17.81 10.04 2.25
CA LYS A 91 18.18 11.30 2.94
C LYS A 91 18.79 11.05 4.32
N ARG A 92 18.33 10.04 5.05
CA ARG A 92 18.92 9.67 6.34
C ARG A 92 20.36 9.17 6.15
N ARG A 93 20.58 8.33 5.14
CA ARG A 93 21.91 7.82 4.79
C ARG A 93 22.84 8.96 4.37
N SER A 94 22.38 9.89 3.52
CA SER A 94 23.21 11.04 3.10
C SER A 94 23.63 11.90 4.28
N ARG A 95 22.73 12.20 5.23
CA ARG A 95 23.06 12.97 6.44
C ARG A 95 24.10 12.29 7.32
N ILE A 96 24.03 10.97 7.47
CA ILE A 96 25.00 10.21 8.27
C ILE A 96 26.37 10.23 7.59
N LEU A 97 26.42 10.13 6.26
CA LEU A 97 27.66 10.24 5.50
C LEU A 97 28.27 11.65 5.61
N ASP A 98 27.45 12.70 5.51
CA ASP A 98 27.90 14.09 5.69
C ASP A 98 28.45 14.30 7.11
N GLU A 99 27.76 13.82 8.14
CA GLU A 99 28.21 13.93 9.54
C GLU A 99 29.47 13.11 9.84
N ALA A 100 29.66 11.97 9.17
CA ALA A 100 30.88 11.17 9.25
C ALA A 100 32.06 11.85 8.55
N ALA A 101 31.81 12.45 7.38
CA ALA A 101 32.79 13.24 6.64
C ALA A 101 33.23 14.48 7.44
N ASP A 102 32.30 15.19 8.08
CA ASP A 102 32.59 16.33 8.97
C ASP A 102 33.42 15.92 10.20
N ARG A 103 33.31 14.65 10.63
CA ARG A 103 34.11 14.07 11.72
C ARG A 103 35.46 13.49 11.26
N GLY A 104 35.78 13.61 9.98
CA GLY A 104 37.03 13.09 9.39
C GLY A 104 37.10 11.56 9.30
N ILE A 105 35.96 10.86 9.47
CA ILE A 105 35.86 9.41 9.35
C ILE A 105 35.25 9.10 7.98
N PHE A 106 36.11 8.75 7.03
CA PHE A 106 35.67 8.26 5.71
C PHE A 106 35.16 6.82 5.85
N LEU A 107 33.84 6.67 5.90
CA LEU A 107 33.21 5.36 5.70
C LEU A 107 33.20 5.10 4.19
N GLU A 108 34.07 4.21 3.70
CA GLU A 108 33.95 3.69 2.33
C GLU A 108 32.59 3.00 2.16
N GLU A 109 31.92 3.28 1.04
CA GLU A 109 30.54 2.88 0.74
C GLU A 109 30.30 1.36 0.90
N ASP A 110 31.34 0.53 0.78
CA ASP A 110 31.28 -0.92 0.95
C ASP A 110 31.09 -1.39 2.41
N ALA A 111 31.64 -0.67 3.40
CA ALA A 111 31.56 -1.09 4.80
C ALA A 111 30.15 -0.94 5.38
N ALA A 112 29.38 0.04 4.89
CA ALA A 112 27.99 0.26 5.28
C ALA A 112 27.04 -0.81 4.70
N VAL A 113 27.39 -1.42 3.56
CA VAL A 113 26.58 -2.52 2.97
C VAL A 113 26.78 -3.81 3.76
N THR A 114 28.02 -4.12 4.17
CA THR A 114 28.33 -5.34 4.95
C THR A 114 27.74 -5.31 6.36
N SER A 115 27.70 -4.15 7.02
CA SER A 115 27.09 -4.02 8.36
C SER A 115 25.57 -4.13 8.38
N THR A 116 24.91 -4.01 7.22
CA THR A 116 23.44 -4.04 7.10
C THR A 116 22.90 -5.38 6.56
N THR A 117 23.80 -6.26 6.09
CA THR A 117 23.47 -7.61 5.57
C THR A 117 23.96 -8.76 6.45
N SER A 118 24.55 -8.47 7.62
CA SER A 118 25.03 -9.49 8.59
C SER A 118 24.12 -9.64 9.81
#